data_AF-A0A9W7IM17-F1
#
_entry.id   AF-A0A9W7IM17-F1
#
_cell.length_a   1.000
_cell.length_b   1.000
_cell.length_c   1.000
_cell.angle_alpha   90.00
_cell.angle_beta   90.00
_cell.angle_gamma   90.00
#
_symmetry.space_group_name_H-M   'P 1'
#
loop_
_entity.id
_entity.type
_entity.pdbx_description
1 polymer ?
#
loop_
_entity_poly.entity_id
_entity_poly.type
_entity_poly.pdbx_seq_one_letter_code
_entity_poly.pdbx_strand_id
1 'polypeptide(L)'
;MGLIVGILTGMLFGLSLMAGWLQMMKYRSNKRTSKATDVRTLASLSRDDLRKICGDNYSEWISFPVYEQAKWLNKQLSKLWPFVAEAASAVLKESVEPVLEDYRPGGVNSLKFGNLSLGTVAPKIEGIRVQSLKKGQTTMDIDLRWGGDPNIVLDVASIPIQLKDFQVFSAVRFIFQLTNEMPCFCAVLVALLSELLSPEALNHKGLVLGMIQARPGHAAATATV
;
A
#
# COMPACT_ATOMS: atom_id res chain seq x y z
N MET A 1 -45.28 -65.97 1.67
CA MET A 1 -45.75 -64.57 1.67
C MET A 1 -44.97 -63.63 2.59
N GLY A 2 -44.50 -64.05 3.77
CA GLY A 2 -43.85 -63.14 4.74
C GLY A 2 -42.50 -62.52 4.34
N LEU A 3 -41.68 -63.21 3.53
CA LEU A 3 -40.33 -62.75 3.15
C LEU A 3 -40.38 -61.51 2.24
N ILE A 4 -41.32 -61.49 1.28
CA ILE A 4 -41.50 -60.39 0.33
C ILE A 4 -42.03 -59.14 1.07
N VAL A 5 -42.92 -59.33 2.04
CA VAL A 5 -43.47 -58.25 2.85
C VAL A 5 -42.36 -57.59 3.69
N GLY A 6 -41.49 -58.37 4.32
CA GLY A 6 -40.38 -57.85 5.13
C GLY A 6 -39.33 -57.06 4.32
N ILE A 7 -39.04 -57.48 3.09
CA ILE A 7 -38.13 -56.76 2.19
C ILE A 7 -38.72 -55.39 1.81
N LEU A 8 -40.03 -55.35 1.49
CA LEU A 8 -40.71 -54.09 1.15
C LEU A 8 -40.75 -53.10 2.33
N THR A 9 -41.05 -53.55 3.55
CA THR A 9 -41.03 -52.66 4.73
C THR A 9 -39.63 -52.16 5.06
N GLY A 10 -38.61 -53.01 4.95
CA GLY A 10 -37.22 -52.61 5.18
C GLY A 10 -36.74 -51.55 4.17
N MET A 11 -37.13 -51.68 2.91
CA MET A 11 -36.76 -50.74 1.84
C MET A 11 -37.42 -49.38 2.04
N LEU A 12 -38.71 -49.35 2.39
CA LEU A 12 -39.43 -48.10 2.69
C LEU A 12 -38.85 -47.39 3.91
N PHE A 13 -38.50 -48.14 4.96
CA PHE A 13 -37.88 -47.58 6.15
C PHE A 13 -36.49 -47.01 5.85
N GLY A 14 -35.67 -47.72 5.07
CA GLY A 14 -34.35 -47.25 4.66
C GLY A 14 -34.41 -45.98 3.81
N LEU A 15 -35.33 -45.91 2.85
CA LEU A 15 -35.54 -44.71 2.02
C LEU A 15 -36.02 -43.52 2.84
N SER A 16 -36.94 -43.73 3.78
CA SER A 16 -37.42 -42.67 4.68
C SER A 16 -36.32 -42.13 5.58
N LEU A 17 -35.46 -43.01 6.12
CA LEU A 17 -34.36 -42.63 6.99
C LEU A 17 -33.30 -41.84 6.22
N MET A 18 -33.01 -42.24 4.97
CA MET A 18 -32.05 -41.54 4.13
C MET A 18 -32.56 -40.19 3.63
N ALA A 19 -33.86 -40.09 3.29
CA ALA A 19 -34.50 -38.82 2.97
C ALA A 19 -34.47 -37.85 4.16
N GLY A 20 -34.79 -38.34 5.36
CA GLY A 20 -34.69 -37.57 6.60
C GLY A 20 -33.28 -37.07 6.87
N TRP A 21 -32.26 -37.92 6.70
CA TRP A 21 -30.86 -37.54 6.87
C TRP A 21 -30.41 -36.47 5.87
N LEU A 22 -30.77 -36.61 4.59
CA LEU A 22 -30.45 -35.62 3.55
C LEU A 22 -31.13 -34.27 3.82
N GLN A 23 -32.39 -34.28 4.28
CA GLN A 23 -33.11 -33.08 4.66
C GLN A 23 -32.43 -32.38 5.83
N MET A 24 -32.01 -33.14 6.84
CA MET A 24 -31.34 -32.63 8.03
C MET A 24 -29.97 -32.04 7.70
N MET A 25 -29.20 -32.71 6.82
CA MET A 25 -27.90 -32.22 6.33
C MET A 25 -28.06 -30.94 5.50
N LYS A 26 -29.06 -30.88 4.62
CA LYS A 26 -29.40 -29.66 3.85
C LYS A 26 -29.83 -28.51 4.76
N TYR A 27 -30.71 -28.77 5.73
CA TYR A 27 -31.15 -27.78 6.70
C TYR A 27 -29.99 -27.25 7.55
N ARG A 28 -29.13 -28.14 8.05
CA ARG A 28 -27.93 -27.78 8.81
C ARG A 28 -26.93 -26.97 7.98
N SER A 29 -26.79 -27.29 6.70
CA SER A 29 -25.93 -26.57 5.76
C SER A 29 -26.48 -25.16 5.45
N ASN A 30 -27.76 -25.05 5.09
CA ASN A 30 -28.40 -23.77 4.76
C ASN A 30 -28.39 -22.78 5.92
N LYS A 31 -28.49 -23.27 7.16
CA LYS A 31 -28.42 -22.43 8.36
C LYS A 31 -27.01 -21.89 8.63
N ARG A 32 -25.96 -22.55 8.12
CA ARG A 32 -24.57 -22.08 8.20
C ARG A 32 -24.25 -21.12 7.08
N THR A 33 -24.75 -21.37 5.87
CA THR A 33 -24.51 -20.50 4.72
C THR A 33 -25.21 -19.16 4.87
N SER A 34 -26.47 -19.12 5.34
CA SER A 34 -27.20 -17.86 5.61
C SER A 34 -26.49 -16.97 6.64
N LYS A 35 -26.06 -17.54 7.76
CA LYS A 35 -25.31 -16.79 8.77
C LYS A 35 -23.97 -16.27 8.24
N ALA A 36 -23.29 -17.06 7.40
CA ALA A 36 -22.03 -16.63 6.80
C ALA A 36 -22.23 -15.54 5.74
N THR A 37 -23.34 -15.56 5.00
CA THR A 37 -23.69 -14.48 4.06
C THR A 37 -24.04 -13.21 4.82
N ASP A 38 -24.81 -13.29 5.91
CA ASP A 38 -25.19 -12.11 6.70
C ASP A 38 -23.95 -11.44 7.31
N VAL A 39 -23.04 -12.22 7.92
CA VAL A 39 -21.78 -11.69 8.46
C VAL A 39 -20.92 -11.06 7.38
N ARG A 40 -20.87 -11.64 6.17
CA ARG A 40 -20.13 -11.05 5.04
C ARG A 40 -20.76 -9.76 4.57
N THR A 41 -22.09 -9.70 4.46
CA THR A 41 -22.79 -8.47 4.05
C THR A 41 -22.55 -7.34 5.05
N LEU A 42 -22.61 -7.65 6.36
CA LEU A 42 -22.32 -6.69 7.42
C LEU A 42 -20.86 -6.21 7.39
N ALA A 43 -19.91 -7.10 7.10
CA ALA A 43 -18.49 -6.75 6.98
C ALA A 43 -18.18 -5.87 5.75
N SER A 44 -19.04 -5.88 4.73
CA SER A 44 -18.89 -5.09 3.51
C SER A 44 -19.65 -3.76 3.50
N LEU A 45 -20.38 -3.42 4.58
CA LEU A 45 -21.17 -2.20 4.63
C LEU A 45 -20.27 -0.95 4.58
N SER A 46 -20.57 -0.07 3.63
CA SER A 46 -19.91 1.23 3.52
C SER A 46 -20.44 2.22 4.55
N ARG A 47 -19.74 3.35 4.72
CA ARG A 47 -20.17 4.45 5.62
C ARG A 47 -21.55 4.99 5.25
N ASP A 48 -21.84 5.10 3.96
CA ASP A 48 -23.14 5.56 3.47
C ASP A 48 -24.25 4.55 3.73
N ASP A 49 -23.93 3.25 3.66
CA ASP A 49 -24.91 2.19 3.95
C ASP A 49 -25.19 2.10 5.45
N LEU A 50 -24.16 2.23 6.29
CA LEU A 50 -24.34 2.32 7.74
C LEU A 50 -25.12 3.58 8.15
N ARG A 51 -24.93 4.70 7.46
CA ARG A 51 -25.74 5.91 7.67
C ARG A 51 -27.21 5.71 7.25
N LYS A 52 -27.48 4.97 6.18
CA LYS A 52 -28.86 4.62 5.77
C LYS A 52 -29.55 3.67 6.75
N ILE A 53 -28.80 2.72 7.33
CA ILE A 53 -29.34 1.68 8.21
C ILE A 53 -29.50 2.20 9.65
N CYS A 54 -28.48 2.88 10.18
CA CYS A 54 -28.43 3.33 11.58
C CYS A 54 -28.69 4.83 11.76
N GLY A 55 -28.90 5.59 10.69
CA GLY A 55 -28.95 7.06 10.74
C GLY A 55 -27.60 7.66 11.14
N ASP A 56 -27.63 8.82 11.80
CA ASP A 56 -26.43 9.44 12.38
C ASP A 56 -26.05 8.82 13.75
N ASN A 57 -26.75 7.77 14.19
CA ASN A 57 -26.65 7.19 15.54
C ASN A 57 -25.75 5.94 15.59
N TYR A 58 -24.63 5.93 14.85
CA TYR A 58 -23.64 4.87 14.94
C TYR A 58 -22.66 5.14 16.09
N SER A 59 -22.19 4.08 16.73
CA SER A 59 -21.30 4.18 17.88
C SER A 59 -19.92 4.72 17.49
N GLU A 60 -19.35 5.60 18.32
CA GLU A 60 -18.09 6.31 18.06
C GLU A 60 -16.86 5.41 17.81
N TRP A 61 -16.90 4.16 18.27
CA TRP A 61 -15.83 3.17 18.02
C TRP A 61 -15.82 2.61 16.59
N ILE A 62 -16.86 2.87 15.80
CA ILE A 62 -16.91 2.53 14.37
C ILE A 62 -16.27 3.69 13.60
N SER A 63 -14.94 3.64 13.50
CA SER A 63 -14.19 4.52 12.60
C SER A 63 -14.08 3.87 11.22
N PHE A 64 -14.44 4.61 10.18
CA PHE A 64 -14.11 4.24 8.81
C PHE A 64 -12.77 4.89 8.52
N PRO A 65 -11.66 4.14 8.59
CA PRO A 65 -10.37 4.73 8.31
C PRO A 65 -10.38 5.22 6.86
N VAL A 66 -10.11 6.51 6.69
CA VAL A 66 -10.02 7.15 5.36
C VAL A 66 -8.85 6.56 4.55
N TYR A 67 -7.91 5.91 5.25
CA TYR A 67 -6.74 5.25 4.70
C TYR A 67 -6.69 3.78 5.16
N GLU A 68 -6.58 2.88 4.20
CA GLU A 68 -6.44 1.46 4.45
C GLU A 68 -4.96 1.08 4.60
N GLN A 69 -4.66 0.27 5.62
CA GLN A 69 -3.30 -0.26 5.83
C GLN A 69 -3.10 -1.54 5.01
N ALA A 70 -2.31 -1.47 3.94
CA ALA A 70 -1.96 -2.63 3.13
C ALA A 70 -0.75 -3.40 3.69
N LYS A 71 -0.92 -4.07 4.84
CA LYS A 71 0.17 -4.86 5.46
C LYS A 71 0.72 -5.96 4.54
N TRP A 72 -0.12 -6.54 3.69
CA TRP A 72 0.29 -7.53 2.71
C TRP A 72 1.22 -6.94 1.64
N LEU A 73 0.97 -5.69 1.23
CA LEU A 73 1.77 -4.98 0.24
C LEU A 73 3.15 -4.66 0.80
N ASN A 74 3.21 -4.25 2.08
CA ASN A 74 4.47 -4.09 2.80
C ASN A 74 5.29 -5.39 2.82
N LYS A 75 4.65 -6.54 3.08
CA LYS A 75 5.34 -7.86 3.06
C LYS A 75 5.89 -8.22 1.67
N GLN A 76 5.18 -7.86 0.60
CA GLN A 76 5.66 -8.09 -0.76
C GLN A 76 6.82 -7.16 -1.10
N LEU A 77 6.69 -5.88 -0.75
CA LEU A 77 7.72 -4.87 -0.97
C LEU A 77 9.01 -5.23 -0.24
N SER A 78 8.96 -5.75 0.99
CA SER A 78 10.15 -6.23 1.71
C SER A 78 10.90 -7.35 0.97
N LYS A 79 10.19 -8.22 0.23
CA LYS A 79 10.80 -9.31 -0.54
C LYS A 79 11.35 -8.82 -1.88
N LEU A 80 10.69 -7.84 -2.49
CA LEU A 80 11.08 -7.25 -3.77
C LEU A 80 12.20 -6.21 -3.61
N TRP A 81 12.33 -5.62 -2.43
CA TRP A 81 13.27 -4.53 -2.15
C TRP A 81 14.70 -4.77 -2.61
N PRO A 82 15.37 -5.92 -2.42
CA PRO A 82 16.75 -6.09 -2.89
C PRO A 82 16.89 -5.85 -4.40
N PHE A 83 15.92 -6.32 -5.19
CA PHE A 83 15.91 -6.12 -6.64
C PHE A 83 15.56 -4.67 -7.02
N VAL A 84 14.62 -4.08 -6.29
CA VAL A 84 14.22 -2.67 -6.51
C VAL A 84 15.36 -1.72 -6.13
N ALA A 85 16.06 -1.97 -5.02
CA ALA A 85 17.16 -1.16 -4.55
C ALA A 85 18.33 -1.18 -5.55
N GLU A 86 18.67 -2.35 -6.10
CA GLU A 86 19.69 -2.48 -7.14
C GLU A 86 19.28 -1.74 -8.42
N ALA A 87 18.07 -1.97 -8.93
CA ALA A 87 17.60 -1.31 -10.14
C ALA A 87 17.47 0.22 -9.96
N ALA A 88 16.91 0.68 -8.84
CA ALA A 88 16.79 2.09 -8.54
C ALA A 88 18.16 2.75 -8.35
N SER A 89 19.15 2.02 -7.81
CA SER A 89 20.52 2.55 -7.71
C SER A 89 21.14 2.81 -9.09
N ALA A 90 20.91 1.93 -10.05
CA ALA A 90 21.39 2.09 -11.42
C ALA A 90 20.69 3.28 -12.11
N VAL A 91 19.36 3.36 -11.99
CA VAL A 91 18.56 4.46 -12.56
C VAL A 91 18.94 5.80 -11.95
N LEU A 92 19.19 5.86 -10.63
CA LEU A 92 19.64 7.08 -9.96
C LEU A 92 21.01 7.53 -10.46
N LYS A 93 21.96 6.62 -10.67
CA LYS A 93 23.24 6.98 -11.28
C LYS A 93 23.02 7.55 -12.68
N GLU A 94 22.31 6.85 -13.54
CA GLU A 94 22.08 7.28 -14.93
C GLU A 94 21.31 8.61 -15.03
N SER A 95 20.32 8.83 -14.16
CA SER A 95 19.43 10.00 -14.23
C SER A 95 19.96 11.20 -13.45
N VAL A 96 20.66 10.99 -12.33
CA VAL A 96 21.08 12.07 -11.44
C VAL A 96 22.52 12.53 -11.72
N GLU A 97 23.42 11.67 -12.21
CA GLU A 97 24.76 12.10 -12.66
C GLU A 97 24.73 13.24 -13.69
N PRO A 98 23.91 13.19 -14.77
CA PRO A 98 23.87 14.30 -15.72
C PRO A 98 23.35 15.59 -15.08
N VAL A 99 22.38 15.50 -14.17
CA VAL A 99 21.86 16.66 -13.44
C VAL A 99 22.93 17.24 -12.51
N LEU A 100 23.71 16.41 -11.82
CA LEU A 100 24.80 16.86 -10.96
C LEU A 100 25.91 17.57 -11.75
N GLU A 101 26.18 17.11 -12.97
CA GLU A 101 27.17 17.73 -13.85
C GLU A 101 26.67 19.07 -14.43
N ASP A 102 25.36 19.20 -14.72
CA ASP A 102 24.74 20.46 -15.14
C ASP A 102 24.74 21.50 -14.00
N TYR A 103 24.50 21.07 -12.76
CA TYR A 103 24.48 21.95 -11.56
C TYR A 103 25.85 22.09 -10.87
N ARG A 104 26.93 21.77 -11.59
CA ARG A 104 28.30 21.86 -11.09
C ARG A 104 28.61 23.26 -10.56
N PRO A 105 28.95 23.42 -9.26
CA PRO A 105 29.47 24.69 -8.77
C PRO A 105 30.84 24.96 -9.43
N GLY A 106 31.05 26.21 -9.88
CA GLY A 106 32.28 26.60 -10.56
C GLY A 106 33.54 26.25 -9.74
N GLY A 107 34.46 25.47 -10.33
CA GLY A 107 35.73 25.08 -9.70
C GLY A 107 35.89 23.59 -9.35
N VAL A 108 34.84 22.77 -9.48
CA VAL A 108 34.93 21.29 -9.34
C VAL A 108 35.25 20.70 -10.72
N ASN A 109 36.02 19.60 -10.85
CA ASN A 109 36.37 18.99 -12.17
C ASN A 109 35.52 17.78 -12.58
N SER A 110 34.94 17.02 -11.63
CA SER A 110 33.90 16.02 -11.89
C SER A 110 33.03 15.80 -10.66
N LEU A 111 31.73 15.62 -10.82
CA LEU A 111 30.81 15.24 -9.75
C LEU A 111 30.21 13.87 -10.12
N LYS A 112 30.65 12.81 -9.44
CA LYS A 112 30.26 11.42 -9.77
C LYS A 112 29.79 10.68 -8.53
N PHE A 113 28.87 9.73 -8.70
CA PHE A 113 28.56 8.81 -7.62
C PHE A 113 29.63 7.70 -7.59
N GLY A 114 30.30 7.55 -6.45
CA GLY A 114 31.22 6.44 -6.23
C GLY A 114 30.43 5.15 -5.97
N ASN A 115 29.87 5.05 -4.76
CA ASN A 115 29.04 3.92 -4.36
C ASN A 115 27.65 4.42 -3.94
N LEU A 116 26.60 3.89 -4.57
CA LEU A 116 25.22 4.28 -4.30
C LEU A 116 24.44 3.02 -3.96
N SER A 117 24.04 2.90 -2.70
CA SER A 117 23.20 1.84 -2.18
C SER A 117 22.05 2.44 -1.40
N LEU A 118 20.83 2.01 -1.71
CA LEU A 118 19.60 2.41 -1.03
C LEU A 118 19.36 1.59 0.26
N GLY A 119 20.36 0.86 0.75
CA GLY A 119 20.26 0.10 2.00
C GLY A 119 19.38 -1.15 1.90
N THR A 120 19.24 -1.85 3.02
CA THR A 120 18.54 -3.15 3.08
C THR A 120 17.08 -3.02 3.54
N VAL A 121 16.72 -1.86 4.09
CA VAL A 121 15.40 -1.61 4.67
C VAL A 121 14.45 -1.04 3.61
N ALA A 122 13.39 -1.80 3.34
CA ALA A 122 12.35 -1.41 2.40
C ALA A 122 11.49 -0.24 2.91
N PRO A 123 10.95 0.60 2.00
CA PRO A 123 9.95 1.59 2.35
C PRO A 123 8.68 0.91 2.89
N LYS A 124 8.00 1.61 3.78
CA LYS A 124 6.75 1.19 4.39
C LYS A 124 5.61 2.07 3.90
N ILE A 125 4.53 1.44 3.47
CA ILE A 125 3.29 2.09 3.12
C ILE A 125 2.44 2.16 4.38
N GLU A 126 2.18 3.38 4.87
CA GLU A 126 1.37 3.60 6.07
C GLU A 126 -0.13 3.63 5.76
N GLY A 127 -0.51 4.15 4.59
CA GLY A 127 -1.91 4.27 4.21
C GLY A 127 -2.12 4.34 2.72
N ILE A 128 -3.20 3.74 2.26
CA ILE A 128 -3.67 3.81 0.88
C ILE A 128 -5.11 4.34 0.89
N ARG A 129 -5.38 5.32 0.04
CA ARG A 129 -6.73 5.86 -0.15
C ARG A 129 -7.08 5.85 -1.62
N VAL A 130 -8.16 5.17 -1.98
CA VAL A 130 -8.69 5.15 -3.34
C VAL A 130 -9.94 6.01 -3.40
N GLN A 131 -9.99 6.91 -4.39
CA GLN A 131 -11.09 7.83 -4.61
C GLN A 131 -11.45 7.87 -6.09
N SER A 132 -12.75 7.83 -6.39
CA SER A 132 -13.25 8.07 -7.74
C SER A 132 -13.78 9.50 -7.81
N LEU A 133 -12.90 10.46 -8.13
CA LEU A 133 -13.24 11.88 -8.18
C LEU A 133 -14.08 12.24 -9.41
N LYS A 134 -13.84 11.57 -10.55
CA LYS A 134 -14.54 11.81 -11.82
C LYS A 134 -14.92 10.48 -12.46
N LYS A 135 -16.02 10.45 -13.21
CA LYS A 135 -16.39 9.27 -14.03
C LYS A 135 -15.25 8.99 -15.03
N GLY A 136 -14.79 7.74 -15.06
CA GLY A 136 -13.66 7.34 -15.91
C GLY A 136 -12.27 7.67 -15.35
N GLN A 137 -12.17 8.13 -14.10
CA GLN A 137 -10.88 8.41 -13.46
C GLN A 137 -10.85 7.88 -12.03
N THR A 138 -9.82 7.12 -11.70
CA THR A 138 -9.57 6.61 -10.34
C THR A 138 -8.28 7.21 -9.81
N THR A 139 -8.35 7.81 -8.63
CA THR A 139 -7.20 8.38 -7.92
C THR A 139 -6.84 7.50 -6.74
N MET A 140 -5.57 7.16 -6.60
CA MET A 140 -5.02 6.36 -5.52
C MET A 140 -3.89 7.13 -4.86
N ASP A 141 -4.08 7.48 -3.60
CA ASP A 141 -3.10 8.20 -2.79
C ASP A 141 -2.41 7.21 -1.85
N ILE A 142 -1.08 7.19 -1.86
CA ILE A 142 -0.23 6.28 -1.07
C ILE A 142 0.69 7.12 -0.18
N ASP A 143 0.63 6.93 1.14
CA ASP A 143 1.60 7.49 2.09
C ASP A 143 2.78 6.51 2.25
N LEU A 144 3.95 6.92 1.78
CA LEU A 144 5.18 6.14 1.77
C LEU A 144 6.20 6.75 2.72
N ARG A 145 6.75 5.90 3.59
CA ARG A 145 7.78 6.27 4.56
C ARG A 145 8.97 5.36 4.42
N TRP A 146 10.13 5.98 4.32
CA TRP A 146 11.38 5.26 4.21
C TRP A 146 12.37 5.86 5.19
N GLY A 147 12.81 5.05 6.15
CA GLY A 147 13.85 5.41 7.10
C GLY A 147 14.92 4.33 7.08
N GLY A 148 15.51 4.12 5.92
CA GLY A 148 16.55 3.11 5.72
C GLY A 148 17.95 3.61 6.06
N ASP A 149 18.93 2.76 5.79
CA ASP A 149 20.36 3.00 5.94
C ASP A 149 21.05 3.14 4.58
N PRO A 150 20.68 4.15 3.74
CA PRO A 150 21.35 4.31 2.47
C PRO A 150 22.82 4.70 2.68
N ASN A 151 23.67 4.16 1.81
CA ASN A 151 25.06 4.53 1.70
C ASN A 151 25.26 5.17 0.32
N ILE A 152 25.22 6.50 0.30
CA ILE A 152 25.42 7.28 -0.92
C ILE A 152 26.74 8.03 -0.77
N VAL A 153 27.74 7.60 -1.53
CA VAL A 153 29.06 8.20 -1.60
C VAL A 153 29.16 9.01 -2.89
N LEU A 154 29.31 10.31 -2.73
CA LEU A 154 29.53 11.28 -3.81
C LEU A 154 31.01 11.64 -3.84
N ASP A 155 31.66 11.46 -4.99
CA ASP A 155 33.02 11.91 -5.21
C ASP A 155 32.98 13.28 -5.91
N VAL A 156 33.31 14.31 -5.14
CA VAL A 156 33.36 15.70 -5.59
C VAL A 156 34.81 16.14 -5.61
N ALA A 157 35.42 16.29 -6.80
CA ALA A 157 36.82 16.72 -6.95
C ALA A 157 37.81 16.00 -6.01
N SER A 158 37.73 14.67 -5.95
CA SER A 158 38.56 13.78 -5.10
C SER A 158 38.31 13.85 -3.58
N ILE A 159 37.23 14.51 -3.13
CA ILE A 159 36.76 14.45 -1.74
C ILE A 159 35.51 13.54 -1.69
N PRO A 160 35.58 12.38 -1.00
CA PRO A 160 34.42 11.51 -0.83
C PRO A 160 33.49 12.08 0.23
N ILE A 161 32.29 12.50 -0.17
CA ILE A 161 31.22 12.94 0.72
C ILE A 161 30.24 11.78 0.90
N GLN A 162 30.05 11.35 2.15
CA GLN A 162 29.10 10.29 2.49
C GLN A 162 27.84 10.89 3.09
N LEU A 163 26.70 10.59 2.48
CA LEU A 163 25.39 10.88 3.05
C LEU A 163 24.95 9.68 3.89
N LYS A 164 24.69 9.94 5.18
CA LYS A 164 24.26 8.95 6.16
C LYS A 164 22.94 9.39 6.78
N ASP A 165 22.11 8.43 7.18
CA ASP A 165 20.85 8.64 7.90
C ASP A 165 19.82 9.49 7.11
N PHE A 166 19.43 9.02 5.92
CA PHE A 166 18.43 9.68 5.08
C PHE A 166 17.03 9.10 5.34
N GLN A 167 16.07 9.98 5.61
CA GLN A 167 14.67 9.62 5.80
C GLN A 167 13.80 10.35 4.78
N VAL A 168 12.95 9.60 4.08
CA VAL A 168 12.00 10.13 3.10
C VAL A 168 10.59 9.85 3.61
N PHE A 169 9.81 10.92 3.70
CA PHE A 169 8.38 10.84 3.91
C PHE A 169 7.73 11.47 2.68
N SER A 170 6.89 10.72 1.99
CA SER A 170 6.33 11.14 0.72
C SER A 170 4.92 10.60 0.53
N ALA A 171 4.03 11.45 0.08
CA ALA A 171 2.72 11.05 -0.39
C ALA A 171 2.74 11.01 -1.93
N VAL A 172 2.40 9.86 -2.52
CA VAL A 172 2.37 9.66 -3.97
C VAL A 172 0.93 9.48 -4.41
N ARG A 173 0.49 10.29 -5.37
CA ARG A 173 -0.82 10.22 -6.00
C ARG A 173 -0.71 9.60 -7.38
N PHE A 174 -1.38 8.48 -7.56
CA PHE A 174 -1.59 7.84 -8.85
C PHE A 174 -2.98 8.20 -9.37
N ILE A 175 -3.04 8.63 -10.62
CA ILE A 175 -4.29 8.94 -11.31
C ILE A 175 -4.37 8.06 -12.54
N PHE A 176 -5.34 7.17 -12.54
CA PHE A 176 -5.64 6.26 -13.65
C PHE A 176 -6.78 6.85 -14.48
N GLN A 177 -6.53 7.09 -15.76
CA GLN A 177 -7.59 7.37 -16.73
C GLN A 177 -8.10 6.04 -17.30
N LEU A 178 -9.35 5.72 -17.01
CA LEU A 178 -9.97 4.43 -17.33
C LEU A 178 -10.46 4.39 -18.79
N THR A 179 -10.31 3.25 -19.43
CA THR A 179 -10.84 2.97 -20.76
C THR A 179 -11.51 1.59 -20.80
N ASN A 180 -12.34 1.34 -21.81
CA ASN A 180 -13.08 0.08 -21.96
C ASN A 180 -12.27 -1.04 -22.64
N GLU A 181 -11.08 -0.73 -23.14
CA GLU A 181 -10.16 -1.69 -23.77
C GLU A 181 -9.11 -2.17 -22.77
N MET A 182 -8.73 -3.45 -22.85
CA MET A 182 -7.66 -4.03 -22.02
C MET A 182 -6.35 -3.26 -22.29
N PRO A 183 -5.62 -2.76 -21.26
CA PRO A 183 -5.60 -3.14 -19.84
C PRO A 183 -6.52 -2.32 -18.91
N CYS A 184 -7.58 -1.70 -19.45
CA CYS A 184 -8.60 -0.91 -18.76
C CYS A 184 -8.14 0.48 -18.27
N PHE A 185 -6.93 0.90 -18.63
CA PHE A 185 -6.43 2.26 -18.41
C PHE A 185 -5.70 2.76 -19.67
N CYS A 186 -5.91 4.04 -19.98
CA CYS A 186 -5.27 4.72 -21.13
C CYS A 186 -3.99 5.47 -20.70
N ALA A 187 -3.99 6.06 -19.49
CA ALA A 187 -2.85 6.78 -18.96
C ALA A 187 -2.76 6.62 -17.44
N VAL A 188 -1.53 6.65 -16.94
CA VAL A 188 -1.20 6.71 -15.52
C VAL A 188 -0.41 7.99 -15.27
N LEU A 189 -0.96 8.88 -14.46
CA LEU A 189 -0.27 10.08 -14.00
C LEU A 189 0.20 9.86 -12.57
N VAL A 190 1.47 10.13 -12.32
CA VAL A 190 2.08 10.02 -10.99
C VAL A 190 2.44 11.43 -10.54
N ALA A 191 1.96 11.82 -9.36
CA ALA A 191 2.25 13.11 -8.76
C ALA A 191 2.77 12.93 -7.34
N LEU A 192 3.82 13.67 -6.99
CA LEU A 192 4.28 13.79 -5.62
C LEU A 192 3.43 14.85 -4.92
N LEU A 193 2.79 14.49 -3.81
CA LEU A 193 2.05 15.42 -2.98
C LEU A 193 2.99 16.03 -1.94
N SER A 194 2.94 17.36 -1.80
CA SER A 194 3.72 18.11 -0.82
C SER A 194 3.24 17.90 0.62
N GLU A 195 1.96 17.54 0.79
CA GLU A 195 1.35 17.32 2.09
C GLU A 195 1.26 15.82 2.39
N LEU A 196 1.83 15.42 3.54
CA LEU A 196 1.71 14.05 4.03
C LEU A 196 0.27 13.77 4.43
N LEU A 197 -0.29 12.67 3.93
CA LEU A 197 -1.70 12.31 4.09
C LEU A 197 -2.10 11.93 5.53
N SER A 198 -1.14 11.75 6.44
CA SER A 198 -1.36 11.41 7.85
C SER A 198 -1.10 12.60 8.79
N PRO A 199 -2.14 13.18 9.43
CA PRO A 199 -1.98 14.29 10.39
C PRO A 199 -1.30 13.87 11.70
N GLU A 200 -1.28 12.57 12.05
CA GLU A 200 -0.63 12.07 13.27
C GLU A 200 0.91 12.19 13.21
N ALA A 201 1.49 12.17 12.01
CA ALA A 201 2.93 12.31 11.85
C ALA A 201 3.42 13.76 11.97
N LEU A 202 2.52 14.72 11.71
CA LEU A 202 2.83 16.14 11.82
C LEU A 202 2.93 16.60 13.29
N ASN A 203 2.30 15.87 14.22
CA ASN A 203 2.27 16.25 15.62
C ASN A 203 3.52 15.80 16.41
N HIS A 204 4.30 14.86 15.87
CA HIS A 204 5.47 14.33 16.59
C HIS A 204 6.82 14.90 16.16
N LYS A 205 6.92 15.54 14.99
CA LYS A 205 8.12 16.29 14.55
C LYS A 205 7.70 17.37 13.56
N GLY A 206 7.66 18.62 14.02
CA GLY A 206 7.61 19.77 13.12
C GLY A 206 8.81 19.75 12.18
N LEU A 207 8.59 20.13 10.93
CA LEU A 207 9.48 20.09 9.76
C LEU A 207 9.50 18.77 8.98
N VAL A 208 8.56 18.64 8.04
CA VAL A 208 8.76 17.82 6.84
C VAL A 208 8.53 18.68 5.60
N LEU A 209 9.55 19.48 5.29
CA LEU A 209 9.97 19.78 3.92
C LEU A 209 11.48 19.56 3.93
N GLY A 210 12.00 18.88 2.91
CA GLY A 210 13.35 18.31 2.86
C GLY A 210 14.42 19.07 3.63
N MET A 211 14.79 18.55 4.80
CA MET A 211 16.01 18.94 5.49
C MET A 211 17.02 17.81 5.27
N ILE A 212 18.02 18.07 4.42
CA ILE A 212 19.32 17.40 4.52
C ILE A 212 19.87 17.85 5.86
N GLN A 213 19.55 17.12 6.93
CA GLN A 213 20.00 17.48 8.26
C GLN A 213 21.38 16.84 8.49
N ALA A 214 22.40 17.48 7.92
CA ALA A 214 23.79 17.24 8.30
C ALA A 214 23.93 17.55 9.80
N ARG A 215 24.50 16.59 10.53
CA ARG A 215 24.80 16.71 11.97
C ARG A 215 25.66 17.96 12.21
N PRO A 216 25.39 18.81 13.21
CA PRO A 216 26.14 20.04 13.44
C PRO A 216 27.52 19.69 14.00
N GLY A 217 28.53 19.82 13.15
CA GLY A 217 29.92 19.57 13.49
C GLY A 217 30.78 19.58 12.25
N HIS A 218 31.05 20.79 11.75
CA HIS A 218 31.95 21.20 10.66
C HIS A 218 31.27 21.76 9.39
N ALA A 219 31.48 23.07 9.25
CA ALA A 219 31.46 23.93 8.06
C ALA A 219 30.15 24.12 7.28
N ALA A 220 29.71 25.39 7.29
CA ALA A 220 28.58 25.95 6.58
C ALA A 220 28.79 25.99 5.05
N ALA A 221 27.72 25.69 4.30
CA ALA A 221 27.50 26.23 2.96
C ALA A 221 25.99 26.35 2.72
N THR A 222 25.49 27.58 2.76
CA THR A 222 24.12 27.96 2.45
C THR A 222 23.95 28.00 0.93
N ALA A 223 22.97 27.27 0.39
CA ALA A 223 22.46 27.50 -0.95
C ALA A 223 20.93 27.52 -0.90
N THR A 224 20.39 28.73 -0.96
CA THR A 224 18.98 29.04 -1.22
C THR A 224 18.65 28.81 -2.69
N VAL A 225 17.55 28.08 -2.96
CA VAL A 225 16.58 28.41 -4.01
C VAL A 225 15.19 28.19 -3.42
#